data_AF-A0A8K0CQY9-F1
#
_entry.id   AF-A0A8K0CQY9-F1
#
_cell.length_a   1.000
_cell.length_b   1.000
_cell.length_c   1.000
_cell.angle_alpha   90.00
_cell.angle_beta   90.00
_cell.angle_gamma   90.00
#
_symmetry.space_group_name_H-M   'P 1'
#
loop_
_entity.id
_entity.type
_entity.pdbx_description
1 polymer ?
#
loop_
_entity_poly.entity_id
_entity_poly.type
_entity_poly.pdbx_seq_one_letter_code
_entity_poly.pdbx_strand_id
1 'polypeptide(L)'
;MHLWADESPHTIHQFRFSVNVWVGIIGSALVGSHILPPRLHAANFEDFLEDNLLDLLDDIPSAVRRDMWFQMDGGVFKRDNR
;
A
#
# COMPACT_ATOMS: atom_id res chain seq x y z
N MET A 1 -46.38 9.48 29.38
CA MET A 1 -45.11 10.24 29.27
C MET A 1 -44.06 9.27 28.75
N HIS A 2 -43.71 9.38 27.47
CA HIS A 2 -42.73 8.52 26.81
C HIS A 2 -41.36 9.18 27.00
N LEU A 3 -40.53 8.60 27.87
CA LEU A 3 -39.17 9.05 28.11
C LEU A 3 -38.31 8.52 26.96
N TRP A 4 -37.90 9.41 26.06
CA TRP A 4 -36.94 9.07 25.01
C TRP A 4 -35.61 8.68 25.67
N ALA A 5 -35.08 7.51 25.31
CA ALA A 5 -33.74 7.11 25.68
C ALA A 5 -32.73 8.05 24.99
N ASP A 6 -31.87 8.68 25.79
CA ASP A 6 -30.87 9.69 25.39
C ASP A 6 -29.73 9.10 24.53
N GLU A 7 -29.61 7.77 24.46
CA GLU A 7 -28.59 7.11 23.67
C GLU A 7 -29.21 6.04 22.79
N SER A 8 -29.14 6.24 21.47
CA SER A 8 -29.36 5.15 20.52
C SER A 8 -28.12 4.25 20.56
N PRO A 9 -28.23 2.97 20.98
CA PRO A 9 -27.09 2.04 21.03
C PRO A 9 -26.58 1.63 19.63
N HIS A 10 -27.05 2.31 18.58
CA HIS A 10 -26.79 2.05 17.17
C HIS A 10 -25.91 3.09 16.49
N THR A 11 -25.39 4.09 17.20
CA THR A 11 -24.44 5.06 16.62
C THR A 11 -23.03 4.45 16.56
N ILE A 12 -22.90 3.34 15.83
CA ILE A 12 -21.62 2.92 15.28
C ILE A 12 -21.19 3.99 14.28
N HIS A 13 -20.32 4.89 14.73
CA HIS A 13 -19.63 5.83 13.84
C HIS A 13 -18.81 5.00 12.85
N GLN A 14 -19.26 4.89 11.60
CA GLN A 14 -18.47 4.29 10.55
C GLN A 14 -17.29 5.22 10.24
N PHE A 15 -16.13 4.93 10.84
CA PHE A 15 -14.89 5.62 10.51
C PHE A 15 -14.38 5.09 9.16
N ARG A 16 -14.34 5.95 8.15
CA ARG A 16 -13.73 5.62 6.86
C ARG A 16 -12.22 5.85 6.98
N PHE A 17 -11.43 4.80 6.81
CA PHE A 17 -9.99 4.89 6.65
C PHE A 17 -9.55 4.27 5.32
N SER A 18 -8.37 4.66 4.87
CA SER A 18 -7.71 4.11 3.68
C SER A 18 -6.26 3.82 4.01
N VAL A 19 -5.73 2.76 3.42
CA VAL A 19 -4.32 2.36 3.53
C VAL A 19 -3.75 2.24 2.13
N ASN A 20 -2.51 2.71 1.94
CA ASN A 20 -1.78 2.50 0.70
C ASN A 20 -1.08 1.15 0.77
N VAL A 21 -1.25 0.31 -0.25
CA VAL A 21 -0.64 -1.03 -0.29
C VAL A 21 0.04 -1.19 -1.63
N TRP A 22 1.28 -1.68 -1.60
CA TRP A 22 1.97 -2.19 -2.78
C TRP A 22 1.80 -3.70 -2.86
N VAL A 23 1.53 -4.22 -4.06
CA VAL A 23 1.47 -5.66 -4.34
C VAL A 23 2.08 -5.90 -5.71
N GLY A 24 3.02 -6.84 -5.80
CA GLY A 24 3.60 -7.27 -7.07
C GLY A 24 2.81 -8.41 -7.70
N ILE A 25 2.76 -8.45 -9.04
CA ILE A 25 2.21 -9.58 -9.79
C ILE A 25 3.28 -10.07 -10.76
N ILE A 26 3.62 -11.36 -10.70
CA ILE A 26 4.52 -12.01 -11.66
C ILE A 26 3.79 -13.20 -12.28
N GLY A 27 3.51 -13.12 -13.59
CA GLY A 27 2.67 -14.10 -14.27
C GLY A 27 1.28 -14.19 -13.63
N SER A 28 0.97 -15.33 -13.02
CA SER A 28 -0.27 -15.55 -12.26
C SER A 28 -0.08 -15.55 -10.73
N ALA A 29 1.12 -15.24 -10.24
CA ALA A 29 1.45 -15.24 -8.82
C ALA A 29 1.45 -13.82 -8.24
N LEU A 30 0.90 -13.68 -7.03
CA LEU A 30 1.04 -12.47 -6.22
C LEU A 30 2.34 -12.55 -5.43
N VAL A 31 3.11 -11.47 -5.51
CA VAL A 31 4.24 -11.19 -4.61
C VAL A 31 3.68 -10.52 -3.36
N GLY A 32 4.25 -10.80 -2.20
CA GLY A 32 3.77 -10.31 -0.91
C GLY A 32 3.42 -8.81 -0.90
N SER A 33 2.43 -8.45 -0.09
CA SER A 33 1.99 -7.05 0.04
C SER A 33 2.84 -6.27 1.02
N HIS A 34 3.10 -5.00 0.72
CA HIS A 34 3.73 -4.06 1.65
C HIS A 34 2.80 -2.87 1.92
N ILE A 35 2.62 -2.54 3.20
CA ILE A 35 1.82 -1.37 3.59
C ILE A 35 2.71 -0.13 3.44
N LEU A 36 2.33 0.76 2.54
CA LEU A 36 3.02 2.01 2.31
C LEU A 36 2.56 3.08 3.32
N PRO A 37 3.39 4.11 3.55
CA PRO A 37 2.97 5.26 4.35
C PRO A 37 1.66 5.88 3.83
N PRO A 38 0.80 6.45 4.71
CA PRO A 38 -0.45 7.08 4.31
C PRO A 38 -0.28 8.20 3.27
N ARG A 39 0.88 8.86 3.26
CA ARG A 39 1.26 9.88 2.27
C ARG A 39 2.49 9.40 1.50
N LEU A 40 2.30 9.07 0.23
CA LEU A 40 3.35 8.60 -0.66
C LEU A 40 4.03 9.77 -1.36
N HIS A 41 5.35 9.83 -1.29
CA HIS A 41 6.22 10.81 -1.92
C HIS A 41 7.35 10.09 -2.66
N ALA A 42 8.08 10.81 -3.52
CA ALA A 42 9.19 10.19 -4.26
C ALA A 42 10.24 9.58 -3.30
N ALA A 43 10.62 10.29 -2.23
CA ALA A 43 11.66 9.83 -1.31
C ALA A 43 11.26 8.55 -0.54
N ASN A 44 10.07 8.51 0.08
CA ASN A 44 9.67 7.31 0.82
C ASN A 44 9.28 6.13 -0.08
N PHE A 45 8.97 6.41 -1.36
CA PHE A 45 8.81 5.36 -2.35
C PHE A 45 10.16 4.82 -2.83
N GLU A 46 11.17 5.69 -2.98
CA GLU A 46 12.56 5.31 -3.24
C GLU A 46 13.12 4.44 -2.12
N ASP A 47 12.95 4.85 -0.86
CA ASP A 47 13.32 4.04 0.31
C ASP A 47 12.67 2.64 0.26
N PHE A 48 11.38 2.56 -0.09
CA PHE A 48 10.68 1.28 -0.26
C PHE A 48 11.29 0.41 -1.38
N LEU A 49 11.66 1.01 -2.53
CA LEU A 49 12.26 0.28 -3.65
C LEU A 49 13.64 -0.28 -3.28
N GLU A 50 14.42 0.43 -2.49
CA GLU A 50 15.78 0.02 -2.10
C GLU A 50 15.76 -0.97 -0.93
N ASP A 51 14.96 -0.70 0.11
CA ASP A 51 15.05 -1.40 1.39
C ASP A 51 14.05 -2.54 1.56
N ASN A 52 12.94 -2.56 0.81
CA ASN A 52 11.86 -3.53 1.05
C ASN A 52 11.46 -4.34 -0.18
N LEU A 53 11.52 -3.75 -1.37
CA LEU A 53 11.13 -4.45 -2.58
C LEU A 53 12.03 -5.65 -2.85
N LEU A 54 13.34 -5.53 -2.63
CA LEU A 54 14.27 -6.64 -2.85
C LEU A 54 13.96 -7.84 -1.95
N ASP A 55 13.68 -7.59 -0.67
CA ASP A 55 13.28 -8.63 0.30
C ASP A 55 11.96 -9.30 -0.11
N LEU A 56 10.99 -8.54 -0.60
CA LEU A 56 9.72 -9.09 -1.09
C LEU A 56 9.90 -9.97 -2.33
N LEU A 57 10.95 -9.72 -3.11
CA LEU A 57 11.29 -10.50 -4.30
C LEU A 57 12.19 -11.71 -3.98
N ASP A 58 12.68 -11.88 -2.74
CA ASP A 58 13.64 -12.94 -2.43
C ASP A 58 13.07 -14.35 -2.57
N ASP A 59 11.78 -14.50 -2.27
CA ASP A 59 11.04 -15.76 -2.47
C ASP A 59 10.86 -16.11 -3.96
N ILE A 60 11.20 -15.20 -4.87
CA ILE A 60 11.07 -15.41 -6.31
C ILE A 60 12.36 -16.05 -6.84
N PRO A 61 12.25 -17.14 -7.62
CA PRO A 61 13.42 -17.80 -8.20
C PRO A 61 14.30 -16.82 -8.96
N SER A 62 15.62 -16.91 -8.76
CA SER A 62 16.60 -15.97 -9.35
C SER A 62 16.54 -15.92 -10.88
N ALA A 63 16.20 -17.03 -11.54
CA ALA A 63 16.00 -17.08 -12.98
C ALA A 63 14.82 -16.18 -13.44
N VAL A 64 13.73 -16.17 -12.68
CA VAL A 64 12.56 -15.31 -12.94
C VAL A 64 12.90 -13.84 -12.66
N ARG A 65 13.61 -13.57 -11.55
CA ARG A 65 14.04 -12.20 -11.20
C ARG A 65 14.96 -11.57 -12.26
N ARG A 66 15.79 -12.36 -12.94
CA ARG A 66 16.69 -11.87 -13.99
C ARG A 66 15.99 -11.58 -15.32
N ASP A 67 14.80 -12.13 -15.53
CA ASP A 67 14.06 -12.06 -16.79
C ASP A 67 12.70 -11.34 -16.64
N MET A 68 12.50 -10.62 -15.54
CA MET A 68 11.29 -9.82 -15.29
C MET A 68 11.51 -8.34 -15.59
N TRP A 69 10.41 -7.65 -15.93
CA TRP A 69 10.38 -6.20 -16.04
C TRP A 69 9.59 -5.59 -14.88
N PHE A 70 10.10 -4.50 -14.35
CA PHE A 70 9.37 -3.71 -13.36
C PHE A 70 8.44 -2.73 -14.08
N GLN A 71 7.15 -2.83 -13.82
CA GLN A 71 6.11 -1.97 -14.40
C GLN A 71 5.30 -1.30 -13.30
N MET A 72 5.15 0.02 -13.39
CA MET A 72 4.32 0.84 -12.52
C MET A 72 3.36 1.67 -13.36
N ASP A 73 2.23 2.08 -12.77
CA ASP A 73 1.45 3.14 -13.39
C ASP A 73 2.25 4.46 -13.38
N GLY A 74 2.02 5.30 -14.37
CA GLY A 74 2.66 6.60 -14.44
C GLY A 74 2.04 7.54 -13.40
N GLY A 75 2.61 7.58 -12.19
CA GLY A 75 2.24 8.52 -11.12
C GLY A 75 3.20 9.70 -11.05
N VAL A 76 2.66 10.93 -11.01
CA VAL A 76 3.47 12.12 -10.72
C VAL A 76 3.52 12.32 -9.21
N PHE A 77 4.65 11.96 -8.59
CA PHE A 77 4.92 12.36 -7.22
C PHE A 77 5.20 13.87 -7.19
N LYS A 78 4.39 14.63 -6.43
CA LYS A 78 4.70 16.03 -6.19
C LYS A 78 6.01 16.09 -5.38
N ARG A 79 7.04 16.72 -5.96
CA ARG A 79 8.23 17.13 -5.21
C ARG A 79 7.79 18.16 -4.17
N ASP A 80 8.04 17.87 -2.90
CA ASP A 80 7.82 18.85 -1.84
C ASP A 80 8.91 19.92 -1.96
N ASN A 81 8.50 21.15 -2.26
CA ASN A 81 9.41 22.27 -2.31
C ASN A 81 9.52 22.80 -0.87
N ARG A 82 10.63 22.46 -0.21
CA ARG A 82 11.01 23.07 1.08
C ARG A 82 11.01 24.60 0.97
#